data_AF-A0A829CPL8-F1
#
_entry.id   AF-A0A829CPL8-F1
#
_cell.length_a   1.000
_cell.length_b   1.000
_cell.length_c   1.000
_cell.angle_alpha   90.00
_cell.angle_beta   90.00
_cell.angle_gamma   90.00
#
_symmetry.space_group_name_H-M   'P 1'
#
loop_
_entity.id
_entity.type
_entity.pdbx_description
1 polymer ?
#
loop_
_entity_poly.entity_id
_entity_poly.type
_entity_poly.pdbx_seq_one_letter_code
_entity_poly.pdbx_strand_id
1 'polypeptide(L)'
;MKNKKEKVIILGGGLGSLVTAYEITSKPNWKEHYDITIYQLGWRLGGKGASGRNQNVFNRIEEHGLHIWFGFYDHAFRLIRKCYEELSRPLFSPLAIWEEAFKPANFFCT
;
A
#
# COMPACT_ATOMS: atom_id res chain seq x y z
N MET A 1 10.21 -30.90 -18.71
CA MET A 1 10.34 -30.63 -17.26
C MET A 1 9.30 -29.58 -16.91
N LYS A 2 8.36 -29.84 -15.99
CA LYS A 2 7.35 -28.84 -15.56
C LYS A 2 8.10 -27.59 -15.08
N ASN A 3 7.83 -26.43 -15.68
CA ASN A 3 8.41 -25.14 -15.28
C ASN A 3 8.22 -24.96 -13.77
N LYS A 4 9.31 -25.10 -13.01
CA LYS A 4 9.30 -24.90 -11.57
C LYS A 4 9.28 -23.40 -11.34
N LYS A 5 8.25 -22.89 -10.67
CA LYS A 5 8.15 -21.48 -10.29
C LYS A 5 9.38 -21.06 -9.47
N GLU A 6 9.85 -19.85 -9.72
CA GLU A 6 10.91 -19.24 -8.92
C GLU A 6 10.35 -18.85 -7.54
N LYS A 7 11.01 -19.31 -6.47
CA LYS A 7 10.61 -19.01 -5.10
C LYS A 7 11.22 -17.68 -4.67
N VAL A 8 10.38 -16.72 -4.32
CA VAL A 8 10.80 -15.39 -3.89
C VAL A 8 10.39 -15.18 -2.44
N ILE A 9 11.36 -14.93 -1.58
CA ILE A 9 11.14 -14.62 -0.17
C ILE A 9 11.38 -13.13 0.04
N ILE A 10 10.38 -12.43 0.59
CA ILE A 10 10.46 -11.02 0.95
C ILE A 10 10.42 -10.93 2.48
N LEU A 11 11.44 -10.30 3.08
CA LEU A 11 11.56 -10.15 4.52
C LEU A 11 11.10 -8.75 4.95
N GLY A 12 10.17 -8.70 5.90
CA GLY A 12 9.48 -7.50 6.33
C GLY A 12 8.27 -7.15 5.46
N GLY A 13 7.26 -6.58 6.08
CA GLY A 13 5.99 -6.12 5.52
C GLY A 13 5.86 -4.59 5.55
N GLY A 14 7.00 -3.89 5.49
CA GLY A 14 7.04 -2.45 5.29
C GLY A 14 6.77 -2.07 3.83
N LEU A 15 6.65 -0.77 3.58
CA LEU A 15 6.19 -0.28 2.27
C LEU A 15 7.14 -0.66 1.12
N GLY A 16 8.46 -0.67 1.35
CA GLY A 16 9.42 -1.17 0.35
C GLY A 16 9.14 -2.61 -0.08
N SER A 17 8.93 -3.50 0.88
CA SER A 17 8.60 -4.91 0.64
C SER A 17 7.26 -5.10 -0.05
N LEU A 18 6.23 -4.35 0.37
CA LEU A 18 4.90 -4.42 -0.24
C LEU A 18 4.90 -3.88 -1.67
N VAL A 19 5.68 -2.84 -1.96
CA VAL A 19 5.86 -2.32 -3.32
C VAL A 19 6.61 -3.33 -4.19
N THR A 20 7.65 -4.01 -3.66
CA THR A 20 8.32 -5.09 -4.38
C THR A 20 7.34 -6.21 -4.75
N ALA A 21 6.53 -6.68 -3.79
CA ALA A 21 5.52 -7.68 -4.07
C ALA A 21 4.51 -7.19 -5.11
N TYR A 22 3.98 -5.97 -4.93
CA TYR A 22 3.02 -5.36 -5.85
C TYR A 22 3.54 -5.30 -7.28
N GLU A 23 4.76 -4.79 -7.50
CA GLU A 23 5.37 -4.64 -8.84
C GLU A 23 5.70 -6.00 -9.50
N ILE A 24 5.94 -7.06 -8.71
CA ILE A 24 6.04 -8.42 -9.27
C ILE A 24 4.66 -8.92 -9.68
N THR A 25 3.66 -8.74 -8.81
CA THR A 25 2.30 -9.25 -9.02
C THR A 25 1.47 -8.45 -10.02
N SER A 26 1.92 -7.24 -10.39
CA SER A 26 1.28 -6.40 -11.41
C SER A 26 1.55 -6.88 -12.84
N LYS A 27 2.53 -7.78 -13.02
CA LYS A 27 2.85 -8.38 -14.32
C LYS A 27 1.80 -9.43 -14.69
N PRO A 28 1.34 -9.48 -15.96
CA PRO A 28 0.51 -10.56 -16.45
C PRO A 28 1.15 -11.93 -16.19
N ASN A 29 0.34 -12.92 -15.85
CA ASN A 29 0.76 -14.31 -15.64
C ASN A 29 1.87 -14.50 -14.58
N TRP A 30 2.09 -13.54 -13.68
CA TRP A 30 3.15 -13.65 -12.65
C TRP A 30 3.08 -14.96 -11.85
N LYS A 31 1.86 -15.49 -11.63
CA LYS A 31 1.61 -16.75 -10.91
C LYS A 31 2.21 -17.97 -11.60
N GLU A 32 2.49 -17.91 -12.90
CA GLU A 32 3.16 -18.99 -13.64
C GLU A 32 4.68 -18.98 -13.41
N HIS A 33 5.22 -17.80 -13.09
CA HIS A 33 6.66 -17.57 -12.94
C HIS A 33 7.12 -17.63 -11.49
N TYR A 34 6.32 -17.12 -10.54
CA TYR A 34 6.75 -16.87 -9.16
C TYR A 34 5.85 -17.54 -8.11
N ASP A 35 6.49 -17.97 -7.02
CA ASP A 35 5.89 -18.37 -5.75
C ASP A 35 6.44 -17.43 -4.66
N ILE A 36 5.64 -16.45 -4.23
CA ILE A 36 6.07 -15.32 -3.40
C ILE A 36 5.59 -15.53 -1.97
N THR A 37 6.50 -15.45 -1.00
CA THR A 37 6.19 -15.44 0.43
C THR A 37 6.74 -14.18 1.08
N ILE A 38 5.90 -13.46 1.82
CA ILE A 38 6.29 -12.29 2.62
C ILE A 38 6.30 -12.70 4.10
N TYR A 39 7.46 -12.61 4.75
CA TYR A 39 7.59 -12.82 6.19
C TYR A 39 7.56 -11.48 6.91
N GLN A 40 6.52 -11.23 7.70
CA GLN A 40 6.43 -10.07 8.59
C GLN A 40 6.55 -10.54 10.04
N LEU A 41 7.36 -9.84 10.83
CA LEU A 41 7.38 -10.04 12.27
C LEU A 41 6.14 -9.40 12.90
N GLY A 42 5.37 -10.19 13.64
CA GLY A 42 4.11 -9.75 14.25
C GLY A 42 2.96 -9.67 13.26
N TRP A 43 1.83 -9.13 13.71
CA TRP A 43 0.54 -9.25 13.00
C TRP A 43 0.24 -8.10 12.04
N ARG A 44 1.07 -7.04 12.01
CA ARG A 44 0.74 -5.77 11.33
C ARG A 44 1.73 -5.45 10.21
N LEU A 45 1.20 -5.13 9.03
CA LEU A 45 1.93 -4.60 7.88
C LEU A 45 2.07 -3.06 7.97
N GLY A 46 2.89 -2.48 7.08
CA GLY A 46 3.08 -1.03 6.92
C GLY A 46 4.41 -0.51 7.48
N GLY A 47 5.10 -1.29 8.32
CA GLY A 47 6.40 -0.90 8.88
C GLY A 47 6.34 0.44 9.61
N LYS A 48 7.26 1.36 9.28
CA LYS A 48 7.30 2.72 9.87
C LYS A 48 6.10 3.60 9.49
N GLY A 49 5.36 3.23 8.43
CA GLY A 49 4.16 3.95 8.00
C GLY A 49 2.85 3.40 8.62
N ALA A 50 2.93 2.42 9.51
CA ALA A 50 1.75 1.78 10.07
C ALA A 50 1.07 2.70 11.10
N SER A 51 -0.20 3.01 10.88
CA SER A 51 -1.04 3.79 11.79
C SER A 51 -2.11 2.92 12.46
N GLY A 52 -2.52 3.31 13.68
CA GLY A 52 -3.62 2.69 14.43
C GLY A 52 -4.92 3.47 14.31
N ARG A 53 -6.01 2.93 14.88
CA ARG A 53 -7.26 3.67 15.07
C ARG A 53 -7.76 3.47 16.49
N ASN A 54 -8.15 4.57 17.14
CA ASN A 54 -8.65 4.55 18.51
C ASN A 54 -10.18 4.47 18.53
N GLN A 55 -10.72 3.30 18.86
CA GLN A 55 -12.17 3.07 18.90
C GLN A 55 -12.88 3.91 19.98
N ASN A 56 -12.19 4.26 21.07
CA ASN A 56 -12.74 5.11 22.13
C ASN A 56 -12.83 6.58 21.72
N VAL A 57 -12.15 6.98 20.64
CA VAL A 57 -12.11 8.35 20.14
C VAL A 57 -12.53 8.38 18.67
N PHE A 58 -13.76 7.95 18.38
CA PHE A 58 -14.38 8.02 17.05
C PHE A 58 -13.54 7.42 15.92
N ASN A 59 -12.74 6.38 16.20
CA ASN A 59 -11.82 5.76 15.23
C ASN A 59 -10.77 6.72 14.64
N ARG A 60 -10.36 7.75 15.40
CA ARG A 60 -9.27 8.66 15.01
C ARG A 60 -7.99 7.88 14.74
N ILE A 61 -7.26 8.33 13.72
CA ILE A 61 -5.97 7.75 13.33
C ILE A 61 -4.93 8.13 14.39
N GLU A 62 -4.16 7.14 14.82
CA GLU A 62 -3.00 7.32 15.70
C GLU A 62 -1.74 6.98 14.89
N GLU A 63 -0.95 8.01 14.57
CA GLU A 63 0.27 7.90 13.78
C GLU A 63 1.50 8.31 14.59
N HIS A 64 2.64 7.68 14.30
CA HIS A 64 3.89 7.98 15.00
C HIS A 64 4.56 9.27 14.48
N GLY A 65 4.18 9.74 13.30
CA GLY A 65 4.70 10.95 12.68
C GLY A 65 3.87 11.34 11.45
N LEU A 66 4.14 12.53 10.91
CA LEU A 66 3.41 13.08 9.77
C LEU A 66 3.62 12.23 8.50
N HIS A 67 2.53 11.72 7.92
CA HIS A 67 2.54 11.01 6.64
C HIS A 67 2.13 11.92 5.48
N ILE A 68 2.95 12.93 5.19
CA ILE A 68 2.69 13.89 4.11
C ILE A 68 3.40 13.45 2.83
N TRP A 69 2.68 13.50 1.70
CA TRP A 69 3.25 13.26 0.38
C TRP A 69 3.58 14.59 -0.30
N PHE A 70 4.82 14.73 -0.73
CA PHE A 70 5.26 15.89 -1.48
C PHE A 70 5.07 15.68 -2.99
N GLY A 71 4.97 16.77 -3.74
CA GLY A 71 4.71 16.74 -5.19
C GLY A 71 5.72 15.95 -6.02
N PHE A 72 6.90 15.63 -5.48
CA PHE A 72 7.93 14.82 -6.14
C PHE A 72 7.83 13.31 -5.85
N TYR A 73 6.76 12.84 -5.19
CA TYR A 73 6.55 11.42 -4.88
C TYR A 73 5.84 10.68 -6.04
N ASP A 74 6.31 10.87 -7.27
CA ASP A 74 5.62 10.41 -8.49
C ASP A 74 5.28 8.91 -8.47
N HIS A 75 6.22 8.07 -7.99
CA HIS A 75 6.00 6.62 -7.89
C HIS A 75 4.86 6.28 -6.92
N ALA A 76 4.82 6.95 -5.76
CA ALA A 76 3.77 6.72 -4.76
C ALA A 76 2.40 7.13 -5.30
N PHE A 77 2.30 8.31 -5.95
CA PHE A 77 1.06 8.76 -6.60
C PHE A 77 0.61 7.83 -7.71
N ARG A 78 1.54 7.31 -8.53
CA ARG A 78 1.19 6.31 -9.54
C ARG A 78 0.67 5.02 -8.91
N LEU A 79 1.31 4.54 -7.87
CA LEU A 79 0.96 3.27 -7.24
C LEU A 79 -0.38 3.32 -6.53
N ILE A 80 -0.66 4.39 -5.77
CA ILE A 80 -1.94 4.49 -5.04
C ILE A 80 -3.12 4.65 -6.00
N ARG A 81 -2.96 5.39 -7.11
CA ARG A 81 -3.99 5.51 -8.16
C ARG A 81 -4.38 4.14 -8.71
N LYS A 82 -3.38 3.35 -9.12
CA LYS A 82 -3.59 1.97 -9.58
C LYS A 82 -4.24 1.08 -8.52
N CYS A 83 -3.82 1.21 -7.26
CA CYS A 83 -4.40 0.43 -6.17
C CYS A 83 -5.90 0.72 -5.99
N TYR A 84 -6.30 1.99 -6.07
CA TYR A 84 -7.71 2.39 -6.04
C TYR A 84 -8.51 1.88 -7.24
N GLU A 85 -7.93 1.96 -8.45
CA GLU A 85 -8.53 1.43 -9.67
C GLU A 85 -8.77 -0.10 -9.57
N GLU A 86 -7.74 -0.85 -9.17
CA GLU A 86 -7.80 -2.32 -9.05
C GLU A 86 -8.76 -2.77 -7.93
N LEU A 87 -8.80 -2.04 -6.81
CA LEU A 87 -9.69 -2.34 -5.70
C LEU A 87 -11.17 -2.10 -6.06
N SER A 88 -11.43 -1.22 -7.04
CA SER A 88 -12.77 -0.98 -7.62
C SER A 88 -13.87 -0.87 -6.56
N ARG A 89 -13.63 -0.03 -5.55
CA ARG A 89 -14.52 0.10 -4.38
C ARG A 89 -15.90 0.62 -4.83
N PRO A 90 -17.00 0.16 -4.20
CA PRO A 90 -18.31 0.73 -4.47
C PRO A 90 -18.33 2.24 -4.20
N LEU A 91 -18.92 3.02 -5.11
CA LEU A 91 -18.89 4.49 -5.05
C LEU A 91 -19.54 5.09 -3.80
N PHE A 92 -20.41 4.35 -3.12
CA PHE A 92 -21.02 4.76 -1.85
C PHE A 92 -20.11 4.50 -0.63
N SER A 93 -18.95 3.87 -0.82
CA SER A 93 -17.99 3.65 0.25
C SER A 93 -17.24 4.94 0.58
N PRO A 94 -16.92 5.24 1.85
CA PRO A 94 -16.09 6.40 2.19
C PRO A 94 -14.73 6.37 1.48
N LEU A 95 -14.37 7.49 0.85
CA LEU A 95 -13.13 7.65 0.07
C LEU A 95 -13.01 6.55 -0.98
N ALA A 96 -14.01 6.39 -1.85
CA ALA A 96 -14.11 5.29 -2.80
C ALA A 96 -13.04 5.37 -3.90
N ILE A 97 -12.72 6.59 -4.35
CA ILE A 97 -11.71 6.88 -5.38
C ILE A 97 -10.53 7.67 -4.81
N TRP A 98 -9.40 7.64 -5.49
CA TRP A 98 -8.17 8.23 -4.95
C TRP A 98 -8.28 9.76 -4.80
N GLU A 99 -9.01 10.45 -5.69
CA GLU A 99 -9.24 11.89 -5.64
C GLU A 99 -10.03 12.32 -4.40
N GLU A 100 -10.82 11.42 -3.81
CA GLU A 100 -11.50 11.66 -2.54
C GLU A 100 -10.53 11.55 -1.36
N ALA A 101 -9.62 10.58 -1.42
CA ALA A 101 -8.66 10.28 -0.36
C ALA A 101 -7.45 11.24 -0.34
N PHE A 102 -6.99 11.70 -1.50
CA PHE A 102 -5.82 12.57 -1.65
C PHE A 102 -6.25 13.91 -2.23
N LYS A 103 -6.11 14.97 -1.43
CA LYS A 103 -6.41 16.34 -1.87
C LYS A 103 -5.12 17.12 -2.08
N PRO A 104 -4.96 17.82 -3.22
CA PRO A 104 -3.81 18.69 -3.42
C PRO A 104 -3.82 19.81 -2.38
N ALA A 105 -2.65 20.13 -1.84
CA ALA A 105 -2.44 21.25 -0.93
C ALA A 105 -1.16 21.99 -1.34
N ASN A 106 -1.22 23.32 -1.31
CA ASN A 106 -0.11 24.22 -1.63
C ASN A 106 0.30 25.09 -0.42
N PHE A 107 -0.19 24.76 0.78
CA PHE A 107 0.14 25.39 2.04
C PHE A 107 0.24 24.34 3.16
N PHE A 108 1.08 24.59 4.16
CA PHE A 108 1.15 23.79 5.38
C PHE A 108 0.39 24.53 6.48
N CYS A 109 -0.67 23.91 7.02
CA CYS A 109 -1.24 24.35 8.29
C CYS A 109 -0.53 23.56 9.41
N THR A 110 0.31 24.25 10.17
CA THR A 110 0.90 23.75 11.42
C THR A 110 0.03 24.15 12.60
#